data_AF-A0A661X585-F1
#
_entry.id   AF-A0A661X585-F1
#
_cell.length_a   1.000
_cell.length_b   1.000
_cell.length_c   1.000
_cell.angle_alpha   90.00
_cell.angle_beta   90.00
_cell.angle_gamma   90.00
#
_symmetry.space_group_name_H-M   'P 1'
#
loop_
_entity.id
_entity.type
_entity.pdbx_description
1 polymer ?
#
loop_
_entity_poly.entity_id
_entity_poly.type
_entity_poly.pdbx_seq_one_letter_code
_entity_poly.pdbx_strand_id
1 'polypeptide(L)'
;MSLNNFYKKFAALIISIIFLPTFILATTYYSQGDGNFGTLSNWNTARTGGGSSPSSINSTDDFIIQNGHTITNDGTYTINGLTIENGGTYDGNSYTLTLNGNLLQDGTMTDGTNGAANFTFAGSGNQTIGGSGTVEFNSIKFSGTGSYTVNANFSCTDLTLNSGSLSMGSHIVTIVGTNAVVFNKTGGTFDAGSSLFQFNTIGAQTISSNDNIIFYDIEHSPSLSRSLTFAGDVQYTITHQFVRGGSSSNIILDGTTTLNLNGATLSYEGSANKTVASEWPLNAALAPSAIELNSGITITADPGSGNTLQTTNMTLNASGAVLSIASGTVQVNGQLTVTNGSISEAGGSFAWGSGNTTLAYNGSSQQSVGPEWSATIAPTNVQINNNSGASPAIDLGTTNLAALSGNLTLTLGSVDYSASGLSLTVSGNVVGGSGSFGIINSNTLNVNGTNSAVTSSGQASFYNLNLTSANGTISDITVNGTITINPGAGNTVTLTGPLTLASGANLTISSGTLDLNGEQITKNGTNMLTMAANTQLTTGGSSFENFSAYSLDAASTILLNGSSTEDIPTGINYGNILINKTSGSAIATGSGAITLQDNADLTLVAGTFDLARLT
;
A
#
# COMPACT_ATOMS: atom_id res chain seq x y z
N MET A 1 -75.08 -24.03 -13.39
CA MET A 1 -74.06 -23.47 -14.30
C MET A 1 -74.52 -23.74 -15.72
N SER A 2 -74.88 -22.72 -16.50
CA SER A 2 -75.50 -22.93 -17.82
C SER A 2 -74.47 -23.54 -18.80
N LEU A 3 -74.95 -24.46 -19.65
CA LEU A 3 -74.15 -25.16 -20.65
C LEU A 3 -73.30 -24.20 -21.52
N ASN A 4 -73.79 -22.96 -21.71
CA ASN A 4 -73.10 -21.90 -22.46
C ASN A 4 -71.79 -21.40 -21.80
N ASN A 5 -71.64 -21.46 -20.48
CA ASN A 5 -70.40 -21.04 -19.81
C ASN A 5 -69.31 -22.13 -19.84
N PHE A 6 -69.69 -23.40 -20.04
CA PHE A 6 -68.74 -24.49 -20.22
C PHE A 6 -68.10 -24.44 -21.61
N TYR A 7 -68.89 -24.24 -22.67
CA TYR A 7 -68.37 -24.15 -24.05
C TYR A 7 -67.47 -22.93 -24.28
N LYS A 8 -67.77 -21.77 -23.67
CA LYS A 8 -66.90 -20.58 -23.80
C LYS A 8 -65.53 -20.78 -23.14
N LYS A 9 -65.47 -21.45 -21.98
CA LYS A 9 -64.21 -21.76 -21.29
C LYS A 9 -63.44 -22.89 -21.98
N PHE A 10 -64.12 -23.88 -22.53
CA PHE A 10 -63.50 -24.98 -23.27
C PHE A 10 -62.97 -24.53 -24.65
N ALA A 11 -63.69 -23.65 -25.35
CA ALA A 11 -63.22 -23.05 -26.61
C ALA A 11 -62.02 -22.11 -26.38
N ALA A 12 -62.00 -21.34 -25.29
CA ALA A 12 -60.84 -20.53 -24.91
C ALA A 12 -59.61 -21.39 -24.57
N LEU A 13 -59.80 -22.55 -23.92
CA LEU A 13 -58.74 -23.52 -23.64
C LEU A 13 -58.20 -24.19 -24.92
N ILE A 14 -59.08 -24.57 -25.87
CA ILE A 14 -58.65 -25.16 -27.16
C ILE A 14 -57.94 -24.13 -28.06
N ILE A 15 -58.42 -22.89 -28.10
CA ILE A 15 -57.73 -21.80 -28.82
C ILE A 15 -56.38 -21.48 -28.16
N SER A 16 -56.27 -21.61 -26.83
CA SER A 16 -54.99 -21.44 -26.11
C SER A 16 -54.02 -22.63 -26.27
N ILE A 17 -54.51 -23.84 -26.59
CA ILE A 17 -53.67 -25.04 -26.83
C ILE A 17 -53.20 -25.13 -28.29
N ILE A 18 -53.93 -24.52 -29.25
CA ILE A 18 -53.51 -24.47 -30.67
C ILE A 18 -52.44 -23.39 -30.89
N PHE A 19 -52.30 -22.43 -29.97
CA PHE A 19 -51.16 -21.51 -29.90
C PHE A 19 -50.06 -22.03 -28.95
N LEU A 20 -49.72 -23.32 -29.00
CA LEU A 20 -48.41 -23.74 -28.49
C LEU A 20 -47.37 -23.08 -29.40
N PRO A 21 -46.53 -22.14 -28.90
CA PRO A 21 -45.43 -21.65 -29.70
C PRO A 21 -44.55 -22.85 -30.04
N THR A 22 -44.41 -23.15 -31.34
CA THR A 22 -43.37 -24.05 -31.80
C THR A 22 -42.05 -23.40 -31.41
N PHE A 23 -41.41 -23.91 -30.36
CA PHE A 23 -40.02 -23.58 -30.08
C PHE A 23 -39.21 -24.12 -31.26
N ILE A 24 -38.81 -23.23 -32.17
CA ILE A 24 -37.86 -23.56 -33.22
C ILE A 24 -36.53 -23.79 -32.50
N LEU A 25 -36.16 -25.06 -32.33
CA LEU A 25 -34.82 -25.42 -31.86
C LEU A 25 -33.83 -25.12 -32.98
N ALA A 26 -32.69 -24.54 -32.64
CA ALA A 26 -31.62 -24.32 -33.61
C ALA A 26 -31.18 -25.66 -34.21
N THR A 27 -31.08 -25.73 -35.54
CA THR A 27 -30.49 -26.91 -36.19
C THR A 27 -28.98 -26.75 -36.15
N THR A 28 -28.27 -27.77 -35.69
CA THR A 28 -26.81 -27.77 -35.67
C THR A 28 -26.25 -28.34 -36.97
N TYR A 29 -25.36 -27.59 -37.61
CA TYR A 29 -24.63 -27.99 -38.81
C TYR A 29 -23.13 -28.10 -38.53
N TYR A 30 -22.53 -29.17 -39.02
CA TYR A 30 -21.10 -29.46 -38.88
C TYR A 30 -20.39 -29.27 -40.21
N SER A 31 -19.19 -28.68 -40.20
CA SER A 31 -18.38 -28.54 -41.41
C SER A 31 -17.94 -29.90 -41.95
N GLN A 32 -18.00 -30.15 -43.26
CA GLN A 32 -17.67 -31.43 -43.91
C GLN A 32 -16.32 -31.43 -44.64
N GLY A 33 -15.60 -30.30 -44.57
CA GLY A 33 -14.28 -30.12 -45.15
C GLY A 33 -13.90 -28.64 -45.14
N ASP A 34 -12.80 -28.32 -45.81
CA ASP A 34 -12.34 -26.94 -46.00
C ASP A 34 -13.18 -26.20 -47.04
N GLY A 35 -13.29 -24.88 -46.89
CA GLY A 35 -13.83 -24.00 -47.92
C GLY A 35 -14.60 -22.82 -47.37
N ASN A 36 -15.46 -22.24 -48.20
CA ASN A 36 -16.18 -21.02 -47.83
C ASN A 36 -17.34 -21.28 -46.85
N PHE A 37 -17.61 -20.31 -45.97
CA PHE A 37 -18.73 -20.33 -45.04
C PHE A 37 -20.09 -20.34 -45.78
N GLY A 38 -20.23 -19.56 -46.85
CA GLY A 38 -21.45 -19.49 -47.67
C GLY A 38 -21.77 -20.72 -48.50
N THR A 39 -20.81 -21.64 -48.68
CA THR A 39 -21.00 -22.85 -49.49
C THR A 39 -21.79 -23.89 -48.71
N LEU A 40 -23.11 -23.98 -48.96
CA LEU A 40 -24.03 -24.84 -48.20
C LEU A 40 -23.63 -26.33 -48.15
N SER A 41 -22.98 -26.84 -49.20
CA SER A 41 -22.49 -28.23 -49.24
C SER A 41 -21.35 -28.51 -48.26
N ASN A 42 -20.72 -27.47 -47.71
CA ASN A 42 -19.70 -27.60 -46.67
C ASN A 42 -20.31 -27.90 -45.30
N TRP A 43 -21.64 -27.87 -45.17
CA TRP A 43 -22.34 -27.99 -43.90
C TRP A 43 -23.32 -29.16 -43.93
N ASN A 44 -23.40 -29.91 -42.83
CA ASN A 44 -24.35 -31.02 -42.72
C ASN A 44 -24.85 -31.24 -41.29
N THR A 45 -26.10 -31.68 -41.12
CA THR A 45 -26.69 -32.00 -39.81
C THR A 45 -26.02 -33.17 -39.10
N ALA A 46 -25.30 -34.05 -39.81
CA ALA A 46 -24.51 -35.11 -39.18
C ALA A 46 -23.00 -34.84 -39.32
N ARG A 47 -22.29 -35.10 -38.22
CA ARG A 47 -20.85 -34.85 -38.03
C ARG A 47 -19.93 -35.65 -38.98
N THR A 48 -20.38 -36.75 -39.57
CA THR A 48 -19.49 -37.72 -40.27
C THR A 48 -19.83 -37.88 -41.76
N GLY A 49 -20.11 -36.79 -42.49
CA GLY A 49 -20.28 -36.86 -43.95
C GLY A 49 -21.67 -37.27 -44.44
N GLY A 50 -22.72 -37.15 -43.60
CA GLY A 50 -24.10 -37.51 -43.97
C GLY A 50 -25.13 -36.55 -43.36
N GLY A 51 -26.40 -36.68 -43.76
CA GLY A 51 -27.50 -35.77 -43.36
C GLY A 51 -27.92 -34.80 -44.48
N SER A 52 -28.58 -33.70 -44.12
CA SER A 52 -28.98 -32.65 -45.08
C SER A 52 -28.13 -31.39 -44.90
N SER A 53 -27.72 -30.77 -46.01
CA SER A 53 -27.16 -29.42 -46.01
C SER A 53 -28.22 -28.38 -45.61
N PRO A 54 -27.83 -27.24 -45.03
CA PRO A 54 -28.76 -26.15 -44.78
C PRO A 54 -29.35 -25.65 -46.10
N SER A 55 -30.63 -25.27 -46.08
CA SER A 55 -31.25 -24.61 -47.24
C SER A 55 -30.70 -23.19 -47.47
N SER A 56 -30.17 -22.58 -46.42
CA SER A 56 -29.50 -21.27 -46.43
C SER A 56 -28.74 -21.08 -45.11
N ILE A 57 -27.69 -20.26 -45.11
CA ILE A 57 -27.12 -19.72 -43.88
C ILE A 57 -28.13 -18.74 -43.28
N ASN A 58 -28.60 -18.99 -42.07
CA ASN A 58 -29.66 -18.20 -41.45
C ASN A 58 -29.45 -18.04 -39.94
N SER A 59 -30.18 -17.10 -39.37
CA SER A 59 -30.00 -16.59 -38.01
C SER A 59 -30.51 -17.50 -36.89
N THR A 60 -31.11 -18.66 -37.21
CA THR A 60 -31.65 -19.60 -36.22
C THR A 60 -30.80 -20.84 -36.04
N ASP A 61 -29.81 -21.09 -36.91
CA ASP A 61 -29.03 -22.33 -36.91
C ASP A 61 -27.65 -22.17 -36.26
N ASP A 62 -27.18 -23.26 -35.63
CA ASP A 62 -25.86 -23.35 -35.02
C ASP A 62 -24.86 -23.99 -35.98
N PHE A 63 -23.63 -23.48 -36.00
CA PHE A 63 -22.58 -23.98 -36.88
C PHE A 63 -21.38 -24.47 -36.06
N ILE A 64 -20.84 -25.63 -36.42
CA ILE A 64 -19.70 -26.27 -35.78
C ILE A 64 -18.61 -26.51 -36.82
N ILE A 65 -17.48 -25.81 -36.67
CA ILE A 65 -16.28 -26.06 -37.46
C ILE A 65 -15.55 -27.23 -36.80
N GLN A 66 -15.57 -28.38 -37.46
CA GLN A 66 -14.96 -29.60 -36.95
C GLN A 66 -13.44 -29.54 -36.96
N ASN A 67 -12.82 -30.37 -36.10
CA ASN A 67 -11.38 -30.59 -36.09
C ASN A 67 -10.83 -30.94 -37.48
N GLY A 68 -9.77 -30.25 -37.90
CA GLY A 68 -9.09 -30.46 -39.16
C GLY A 68 -9.69 -29.70 -40.35
N HIS A 69 -10.79 -28.96 -40.15
CA HIS A 69 -11.41 -28.15 -41.19
C HIS A 69 -11.08 -26.67 -41.03
N THR A 70 -10.86 -25.98 -42.15
CA THR A 70 -10.71 -24.54 -42.27
C THR A 70 -11.88 -23.97 -43.03
N ILE A 71 -12.70 -23.18 -42.35
CA ILE A 71 -13.83 -22.46 -42.97
C ILE A 71 -13.48 -20.98 -43.09
N THR A 72 -13.39 -20.50 -44.35
CA THR A 72 -13.15 -19.10 -44.68
C THR A 72 -14.48 -18.37 -44.89
N ASN A 73 -14.69 -17.31 -44.14
CA ASN A 73 -15.83 -16.43 -44.30
C ASN A 73 -15.72 -15.68 -45.64
N ASP A 74 -16.77 -15.71 -46.43
CA ASP A 74 -16.81 -15.11 -47.78
C ASP A 74 -17.91 -14.06 -47.93
N GLY A 75 -18.55 -13.68 -46.82
CA GLY A 75 -19.60 -12.69 -46.78
C GLY A 75 -19.98 -12.27 -45.37
N THR A 76 -20.96 -11.38 -45.25
CA THR A 76 -21.56 -11.03 -43.95
C THR A 76 -22.73 -11.97 -43.69
N TYR A 77 -22.62 -12.79 -42.65
CA TYR A 77 -23.67 -13.74 -42.27
C TYR A 77 -24.23 -13.44 -40.89
N THR A 78 -25.46 -13.90 -40.66
CA THR A 78 -26.08 -13.94 -39.33
C THR A 78 -26.48 -15.38 -39.05
N ILE A 79 -25.99 -15.93 -37.94
CA ILE A 79 -26.28 -17.29 -37.46
C ILE A 79 -26.73 -17.26 -36.00
N ASN A 80 -27.15 -18.40 -35.45
CA ASN A 80 -27.38 -18.51 -34.01
C ASN A 80 -26.04 -18.56 -33.28
N GLY A 81 -25.44 -19.74 -33.12
CA GLY A 81 -24.14 -19.91 -32.47
C GLY A 81 -23.03 -20.41 -33.41
N LEU A 82 -21.78 -20.18 -33.00
CA LEU A 82 -20.59 -20.75 -33.63
C LEU A 82 -19.80 -21.54 -32.59
N THR A 83 -19.47 -22.79 -32.92
CA THR A 83 -18.46 -23.57 -32.20
C THR A 83 -17.29 -23.86 -33.14
N ILE A 84 -16.08 -23.59 -32.69
CA ILE A 84 -14.84 -23.96 -33.40
C ILE A 84 -14.17 -25.02 -32.54
N GLU A 85 -14.23 -26.28 -32.98
CA GLU A 85 -13.62 -27.37 -32.23
C GLU A 85 -12.09 -27.26 -32.22
N ASN A 86 -11.45 -27.86 -31.23
CA ASN A 86 -9.99 -27.96 -31.19
C ASN A 86 -9.45 -28.57 -32.51
N GLY A 87 -8.51 -27.87 -33.14
CA GLY A 87 -7.96 -28.20 -34.45
C GLY A 87 -8.79 -27.74 -35.67
N GLY A 88 -9.98 -27.19 -35.47
CA GLY A 88 -10.73 -26.45 -36.50
C GLY A 88 -10.24 -25.01 -36.62
N THR A 89 -10.41 -24.40 -37.79
CA THR A 89 -10.05 -22.99 -38.05
C THR A 89 -11.22 -22.23 -38.67
N TYR A 90 -11.58 -21.11 -38.04
CA TYR A 90 -12.42 -20.09 -38.66
C TYR A 90 -11.53 -18.95 -39.17
N ASP A 91 -11.59 -18.69 -40.47
CA ASP A 91 -10.92 -17.55 -41.10
C ASP A 91 -11.98 -16.51 -41.45
N GLY A 92 -12.01 -15.37 -40.76
CA GLY A 92 -12.99 -14.31 -40.95
C GLY A 92 -12.83 -13.48 -42.23
N ASN A 93 -11.69 -13.55 -42.93
CA ASN A 93 -11.44 -12.87 -44.21
C ASN A 93 -11.96 -11.40 -44.27
N SER A 94 -11.70 -10.62 -43.22
CA SER A 94 -12.20 -9.24 -43.00
C SER A 94 -13.72 -9.04 -42.88
N TYR A 95 -14.55 -10.05 -43.14
CA TYR A 95 -16.00 -9.95 -43.03
C TYR A 95 -16.49 -10.07 -41.57
N THR A 96 -17.68 -9.52 -41.29
CA THR A 96 -18.33 -9.61 -39.98
C THR A 96 -19.26 -10.82 -39.92
N LEU A 97 -19.15 -11.61 -38.85
CA LEU A 97 -20.13 -12.64 -38.51
C LEU A 97 -21.02 -12.15 -37.36
N THR A 98 -22.33 -12.18 -37.57
CA THR A 98 -23.31 -11.82 -36.53
C THR A 98 -23.84 -13.08 -35.86
N LEU A 99 -23.76 -13.13 -34.52
CA LEU A 99 -24.21 -14.23 -33.68
C LEU A 99 -25.43 -13.80 -32.85
N ASN A 100 -26.46 -14.64 -32.82
CA ASN A 100 -27.59 -14.50 -31.89
C ASN A 100 -27.46 -15.38 -30.63
N GLY A 101 -26.54 -16.33 -30.67
CA GLY A 101 -26.25 -17.33 -29.66
C GLY A 101 -24.76 -17.35 -29.28
N ASN A 102 -24.30 -18.48 -28.75
CA ASN A 102 -22.98 -18.59 -28.14
C ASN A 102 -21.84 -18.60 -29.17
N LEU A 103 -20.68 -18.11 -28.75
CA LEU A 103 -19.38 -18.38 -29.38
C LEU A 103 -18.57 -19.29 -28.45
N LEU A 104 -18.23 -20.49 -28.93
CA LEU A 104 -17.35 -21.44 -28.25
C LEU A 104 -16.13 -21.70 -29.14
N GLN A 105 -14.97 -21.17 -28.79
CA GLN A 105 -13.75 -21.28 -29.57
C GLN A 105 -12.69 -22.13 -28.86
N ASP A 106 -12.62 -23.41 -29.22
CA ASP A 106 -11.57 -24.33 -28.79
C ASP A 106 -10.46 -24.50 -29.86
N GLY A 107 -10.74 -24.14 -31.12
CA GLY A 107 -9.79 -24.15 -32.24
C GLY A 107 -9.13 -22.79 -32.51
N THR A 108 -8.92 -22.45 -33.78
CA THR A 108 -8.24 -21.21 -34.22
C THR A 108 -9.22 -20.22 -34.84
N MET A 109 -9.10 -18.93 -34.52
CA MET A 109 -9.69 -17.83 -35.28
C MET A 109 -8.60 -16.99 -35.93
N THR A 110 -8.79 -16.61 -37.19
CA THR A 110 -7.91 -15.71 -37.97
C THR A 110 -8.74 -14.87 -38.94
N ASP A 111 -8.16 -13.92 -39.65
CA ASP A 111 -8.76 -13.14 -40.74
C ASP A 111 -8.11 -13.40 -42.12
N GLY A 112 -7.21 -14.38 -42.20
CA GLY A 112 -6.63 -14.87 -43.44
C GLY A 112 -5.56 -13.97 -44.06
N THR A 113 -5.35 -12.74 -43.54
CA THR A 113 -4.39 -11.79 -44.13
C THR A 113 -3.44 -11.17 -43.13
N ASN A 114 -3.89 -10.73 -41.94
CA ASN A 114 -3.05 -10.00 -40.97
C ASN A 114 -3.48 -10.07 -39.48
N GLY A 115 -4.50 -10.84 -39.09
CA GLY A 115 -5.03 -10.77 -37.73
C GLY A 115 -6.31 -11.59 -37.48
N ALA A 116 -7.23 -11.02 -36.68
CA ALA A 116 -8.40 -11.70 -36.12
C ALA A 116 -9.74 -11.27 -36.74
N ALA A 117 -10.81 -12.03 -36.52
CA ALA A 117 -12.09 -11.83 -37.19
C ALA A 117 -13.01 -10.78 -36.53
N ASN A 118 -13.98 -10.24 -37.29
CA ASN A 118 -14.99 -9.29 -36.82
C ASN A 118 -16.27 -10.01 -36.37
N PHE A 119 -16.75 -9.71 -35.16
CA PHE A 119 -17.96 -10.32 -34.60
C PHE A 119 -18.97 -9.29 -34.08
N THR A 120 -20.25 -9.54 -34.33
CA THR A 120 -21.37 -8.81 -33.71
C THR A 120 -22.27 -9.78 -32.97
N PHE A 121 -22.46 -9.58 -31.67
CA PHE A 121 -23.41 -10.32 -30.85
C PHE A 121 -24.75 -9.56 -30.78
N ALA A 122 -25.73 -10.03 -31.54
CA ALA A 122 -27.03 -9.39 -31.74
C ALA A 122 -28.20 -10.12 -31.03
N GLY A 123 -27.92 -11.21 -30.33
CA GLY A 123 -28.96 -12.01 -29.67
C GLY A 123 -29.69 -11.29 -28.55
N SER A 124 -30.96 -11.67 -28.34
CA SER A 124 -31.81 -11.19 -27.24
C SER A 124 -31.77 -12.10 -26.00
N GLY A 125 -31.17 -13.30 -26.11
CA GLY A 125 -30.99 -14.25 -25.01
C GLY A 125 -29.60 -14.18 -24.39
N ASN A 126 -29.35 -15.07 -23.43
CA ASN A 126 -28.03 -15.22 -22.82
C ASN A 126 -27.06 -15.81 -23.85
N GLN A 127 -25.92 -15.15 -24.01
CA GLN A 127 -24.84 -15.52 -24.91
C GLN A 127 -23.56 -15.68 -24.11
N THR A 128 -22.89 -16.80 -24.31
CA THR A 128 -21.57 -17.08 -23.74
C THR A 128 -20.51 -16.93 -24.83
N ILE A 129 -19.43 -16.26 -24.47
CA ILE A 129 -18.23 -16.09 -25.29
C ILE A 129 -17.12 -16.77 -24.53
N GLY A 130 -16.65 -17.91 -25.03
CA GLY A 130 -15.63 -18.68 -24.34
C GLY A 130 -15.02 -19.75 -25.23
N GLY A 131 -14.41 -20.74 -24.59
CA GLY A 131 -13.62 -21.79 -25.23
C GLY A 131 -12.21 -21.82 -24.65
N SER A 132 -11.47 -22.90 -24.94
CA SER A 132 -10.10 -23.08 -24.46
C SER A 132 -9.02 -22.53 -25.40
N GLY A 133 -9.41 -22.01 -26.58
CA GLY A 133 -8.50 -21.42 -27.55
C GLY A 133 -8.08 -19.99 -27.20
N THR A 134 -7.10 -19.45 -27.93
CA THR A 134 -6.78 -18.01 -27.88
C THR A 134 -7.89 -17.24 -28.57
N VAL A 135 -8.72 -16.53 -27.81
CA VAL A 135 -9.80 -15.72 -28.34
C VAL A 135 -9.24 -14.38 -28.79
N GLU A 136 -9.18 -14.13 -30.09
CA GLU A 136 -8.77 -12.85 -30.65
C GLU A 136 -9.86 -12.32 -31.60
N PHE A 137 -10.14 -11.03 -31.52
CA PHE A 137 -11.06 -10.32 -32.40
C PHE A 137 -10.35 -9.16 -33.07
N ASN A 138 -10.70 -8.83 -34.31
CA ASN A 138 -10.37 -7.49 -34.81
C ASN A 138 -11.31 -6.48 -34.16
N SER A 139 -12.61 -6.61 -34.40
CA SER A 139 -13.66 -5.83 -33.72
C SER A 139 -14.69 -6.75 -33.08
N ILE A 140 -15.08 -6.44 -31.84
CA ILE A 140 -16.18 -7.10 -31.15
C ILE A 140 -17.27 -6.09 -30.79
N LYS A 141 -18.51 -6.38 -31.21
CA LYS A 141 -19.66 -5.51 -30.98
C LYS A 141 -20.82 -6.24 -30.31
N PHE A 142 -21.42 -5.61 -29.31
CA PHE A 142 -22.61 -6.07 -28.62
C PHE A 142 -23.78 -5.13 -28.95
N SER A 143 -24.77 -5.62 -29.70
CA SER A 143 -25.89 -4.79 -30.19
C SER A 143 -27.27 -5.42 -30.04
N GLY A 144 -27.33 -6.60 -29.41
CA GLY A 144 -28.57 -7.26 -29.01
C GLY A 144 -29.01 -6.83 -27.61
N THR A 145 -30.22 -7.20 -27.21
CA THR A 145 -30.76 -6.85 -25.88
C THR A 145 -30.48 -7.92 -24.82
N GLY A 146 -29.78 -8.99 -25.18
CA GLY A 146 -29.50 -10.12 -24.29
C GLY A 146 -28.40 -9.85 -23.26
N SER A 147 -28.07 -10.88 -22.49
CA SER A 147 -26.92 -10.89 -21.59
C SER A 147 -25.74 -11.58 -22.26
N TYR A 148 -24.54 -11.02 -22.11
CA TYR A 148 -23.29 -11.52 -22.65
C TYR A 148 -22.36 -11.87 -21.51
N THR A 149 -21.90 -13.10 -21.45
CA THR A 149 -20.93 -13.55 -20.44
C THR A 149 -19.65 -13.96 -21.14
N VAL A 150 -18.58 -13.25 -20.81
CA VAL A 150 -17.22 -13.62 -21.23
C VAL A 150 -16.69 -14.65 -20.24
N ASN A 151 -16.26 -15.81 -20.73
CA ASN A 151 -15.74 -16.94 -19.97
C ASN A 151 -14.28 -17.29 -20.34
N ALA A 152 -13.60 -16.39 -21.05
CA ALA A 152 -12.21 -16.56 -21.46
C ALA A 152 -11.53 -15.19 -21.57
N ASN A 153 -10.20 -15.17 -21.43
CA ASN A 153 -9.41 -14.00 -21.78
C ASN A 153 -9.46 -13.80 -23.30
N PHE A 154 -9.48 -12.57 -23.76
CA PHE A 154 -9.43 -12.28 -25.19
C PHE A 154 -8.68 -11.00 -25.50
N SER A 155 -8.20 -10.89 -26.74
CA SER A 155 -7.66 -9.65 -27.28
C SER A 155 -8.56 -9.09 -28.39
N CYS A 156 -8.64 -7.76 -28.49
CA CYS A 156 -9.36 -7.10 -29.58
C CYS A 156 -8.75 -5.76 -29.97
N THR A 157 -9.04 -5.25 -31.18
CA THR A 157 -8.63 -3.89 -31.55
C THR A 157 -9.64 -2.83 -31.10
N ASP A 158 -10.92 -3.19 -31.05
CA ASP A 158 -11.99 -2.38 -30.48
C ASP A 158 -13.12 -3.24 -29.89
N LEU A 159 -13.69 -2.74 -28.81
CA LEU A 159 -14.86 -3.30 -28.13
C LEU A 159 -15.98 -2.26 -28.07
N THR A 160 -17.14 -2.60 -28.63
CA THR A 160 -18.31 -1.73 -28.65
C THR A 160 -19.51 -2.36 -27.93
N LEU A 161 -20.10 -1.65 -26.97
CA LEU A 161 -21.34 -2.02 -26.27
C LEU A 161 -22.46 -1.02 -26.59
N ASN A 162 -23.39 -1.41 -27.45
CA ASN A 162 -24.54 -0.59 -27.86
C ASN A 162 -25.81 -0.92 -27.05
N SER A 163 -25.98 -2.16 -26.62
CA SER A 163 -27.14 -2.62 -25.85
C SER A 163 -26.87 -3.94 -25.13
N GLY A 164 -27.84 -4.40 -24.33
CA GLY A 164 -27.75 -5.65 -23.58
C GLY A 164 -26.92 -5.50 -22.29
N SER A 165 -26.54 -6.62 -21.69
CA SER A 165 -25.76 -6.64 -20.44
C SER A 165 -24.48 -7.43 -20.62
N LEU A 166 -23.32 -6.78 -20.58
CA LEU A 166 -22.02 -7.41 -20.75
C LEU A 166 -21.34 -7.65 -19.40
N SER A 167 -21.00 -8.91 -19.10
CA SER A 167 -20.33 -9.35 -17.88
C SER A 167 -18.96 -9.95 -18.20
N MET A 168 -17.91 -9.39 -17.61
CA MET A 168 -16.51 -9.78 -17.87
C MET A 168 -15.93 -10.82 -16.90
N GLY A 169 -16.61 -11.10 -15.78
CA GLY A 169 -16.11 -12.08 -14.79
C GLY A 169 -14.73 -11.70 -14.27
N SER A 170 -13.78 -12.65 -14.24
CA SER A 170 -12.40 -12.44 -13.79
C SER A 170 -11.39 -12.49 -14.94
N HIS A 171 -11.81 -12.14 -16.16
CA HIS A 171 -11.01 -12.33 -17.36
C HIS A 171 -10.20 -11.09 -17.75
N ILE A 172 -9.19 -11.29 -18.59
CA ILE A 172 -8.34 -10.23 -19.14
C ILE A 172 -8.86 -9.88 -20.53
N VAL A 173 -9.07 -8.58 -20.76
CA VAL A 173 -9.35 -8.00 -22.08
C VAL A 173 -8.13 -7.20 -22.51
N THR A 174 -7.41 -7.68 -23.53
CA THR A 174 -6.25 -6.98 -24.08
C THR A 174 -6.63 -6.21 -25.34
N ILE A 175 -6.63 -4.90 -25.24
CA ILE A 175 -6.79 -4.01 -26.37
C ILE A 175 -5.45 -3.85 -27.11
N VAL A 176 -5.45 -4.18 -28.41
CA VAL A 176 -4.30 -4.12 -29.32
C VAL A 176 -4.59 -3.22 -30.54
N GLY A 177 -3.60 -3.00 -31.41
CA GLY A 177 -3.78 -2.29 -32.67
C GLY A 177 -3.46 -0.79 -32.65
N THR A 178 -4.08 -0.03 -33.56
CA THR A 178 -3.81 1.41 -33.79
C THR A 178 -5.06 2.29 -33.69
N ASN A 179 -6.22 1.71 -33.37
CA ASN A 179 -7.50 2.41 -33.34
C ASN A 179 -7.52 3.50 -32.27
N ALA A 180 -8.10 4.66 -32.61
CA ALA A 180 -8.19 5.80 -31.70
C ALA A 180 -9.23 5.61 -30.60
N VAL A 181 -10.33 4.91 -30.91
CA VAL A 181 -11.38 4.51 -29.96
C VAL A 181 -11.34 3.01 -29.83
N VAL A 182 -11.10 2.54 -28.61
CA VAL A 182 -10.81 1.13 -28.33
C VAL A 182 -11.84 0.47 -27.42
N PHE A 183 -12.53 1.27 -26.62
CA PHE A 183 -13.71 0.86 -25.87
C PHE A 183 -14.78 1.93 -26.04
N ASN A 184 -15.96 1.53 -26.52
CA ASN A 184 -17.07 2.45 -26.75
C ASN A 184 -18.39 1.88 -26.22
N LYS A 185 -18.89 2.46 -25.14
CA LYS A 185 -20.20 2.15 -24.59
C LYS A 185 -21.20 3.24 -24.98
N THR A 186 -22.14 2.89 -25.85
CA THR A 186 -23.23 3.79 -26.27
C THR A 186 -24.60 3.36 -25.73
N GLY A 187 -24.66 2.24 -25.02
CA GLY A 187 -25.85 1.77 -24.30
C GLY A 187 -25.57 0.50 -23.50
N GLY A 188 -26.63 -0.17 -23.06
CA GLY A 188 -26.54 -1.41 -22.29
C GLY A 188 -26.00 -1.23 -20.86
N THR A 189 -25.77 -2.34 -20.16
CA THR A 189 -25.14 -2.41 -18.84
C THR A 189 -23.80 -3.12 -18.94
N PHE A 190 -22.81 -2.65 -18.19
CA PHE A 190 -21.47 -3.24 -18.13
C PHE A 190 -21.17 -3.65 -16.69
N ASP A 191 -20.80 -4.92 -16.51
CA ASP A 191 -20.33 -5.50 -15.26
C ASP A 191 -18.90 -5.98 -15.45
N ALA A 192 -17.96 -5.26 -14.80
CA ALA A 192 -16.55 -5.58 -14.88
C ALA A 192 -16.17 -6.85 -14.09
N GLY A 193 -16.98 -7.31 -13.13
CA GLY A 193 -16.56 -8.35 -12.19
C GLY A 193 -15.22 -8.00 -11.52
N SER A 194 -14.23 -8.89 -11.66
CA SER A 194 -12.82 -8.68 -11.27
C SER A 194 -11.88 -8.71 -12.48
N SER A 195 -12.33 -8.19 -13.62
CA SER A 195 -11.57 -8.21 -14.89
C SER A 195 -10.43 -7.19 -14.94
N LEU A 196 -9.47 -7.45 -15.83
CA LEU A 196 -8.39 -6.54 -16.18
C LEU A 196 -8.56 -6.05 -17.62
N PHE A 197 -8.63 -4.74 -17.81
CA PHE A 197 -8.55 -4.11 -19.14
C PHE A 197 -7.13 -3.62 -19.40
N GLN A 198 -6.42 -4.30 -20.30
CA GLN A 198 -5.05 -3.97 -20.66
C GLN A 198 -5.01 -3.24 -22.01
N PHE A 199 -4.43 -2.05 -22.01
CA PHE A 199 -4.29 -1.17 -23.17
C PHE A 199 -2.84 -1.17 -23.65
N ASN A 200 -2.49 -2.07 -24.56
CA ASN A 200 -1.13 -2.29 -25.08
C ASN A 200 -1.04 -2.02 -26.58
N THR A 201 -1.33 -0.77 -26.97
CA THR A 201 -1.38 -0.36 -28.38
C THR A 201 -0.18 0.50 -28.76
N ILE A 202 0.00 0.68 -30.07
CA ILE A 202 0.99 1.62 -30.63
C ILE A 202 0.36 2.97 -31.01
N GLY A 203 -0.94 3.17 -30.76
CA GLY A 203 -1.71 4.40 -31.04
C GLY A 203 -2.12 5.15 -29.76
N ALA A 204 -2.69 6.34 -29.91
CA ALA A 204 -3.40 7.00 -28.80
C ALA A 204 -4.77 6.34 -28.63
N GLN A 205 -5.22 6.15 -27.39
CA GLN A 205 -6.40 5.35 -27.08
C GLN A 205 -7.49 6.19 -26.41
N THR A 206 -8.74 5.86 -26.71
CA THR A 206 -9.92 6.48 -26.13
C THR A 206 -10.88 5.41 -25.62
N ILE A 207 -11.26 5.56 -24.34
CA ILE A 207 -12.38 4.89 -23.71
C ILE A 207 -13.52 5.90 -23.69
N SER A 208 -14.67 5.54 -24.27
CA SER A 208 -15.86 6.40 -24.34
C SER A 208 -17.06 5.68 -23.75
N SER A 209 -17.88 6.40 -23.00
CA SER A 209 -19.12 5.90 -22.41
C SER A 209 -20.16 7.02 -22.35
N ASN A 210 -21.44 6.69 -22.54
CA ASN A 210 -22.54 7.65 -22.41
C ASN A 210 -23.26 7.59 -21.05
N ASP A 211 -22.81 6.72 -20.15
CA ASP A 211 -23.20 6.67 -18.75
C ASP A 211 -22.00 6.34 -17.83
N ASN A 212 -22.21 6.46 -16.52
CA ASN A 212 -21.21 6.09 -15.53
C ASN A 212 -20.84 4.61 -15.68
N ILE A 213 -19.54 4.33 -15.59
CA ILE A 213 -19.01 2.99 -15.82
C ILE A 213 -17.99 2.64 -14.74
N ILE A 214 -17.98 1.37 -14.35
CA ILE A 214 -17.09 0.82 -13.33
C ILE A 214 -16.18 -0.21 -13.99
N PHE A 215 -14.88 -0.03 -13.84
CA PHE A 215 -13.85 -1.01 -14.13
C PHE A 215 -13.30 -1.56 -12.82
N TYR A 216 -12.85 -2.81 -12.83
CA TYR A 216 -12.13 -3.38 -11.69
C TYR A 216 -10.66 -2.98 -11.75
N ASP A 217 -9.94 -3.48 -12.77
CA ASP A 217 -8.56 -3.12 -13.07
C ASP A 217 -8.39 -2.52 -14.47
N ILE A 218 -7.53 -1.50 -14.57
CA ILE A 218 -7.05 -0.95 -15.84
C ILE A 218 -5.53 -0.94 -15.83
N GLU A 219 -4.92 -1.41 -16.91
CA GLU A 219 -3.48 -1.24 -17.18
C GLU A 219 -3.29 -0.50 -18.50
N HIS A 220 -2.57 0.62 -18.46
CA HIS A 220 -2.10 1.32 -19.67
C HIS A 220 -0.58 1.25 -19.74
N SER A 221 -0.08 0.30 -20.53
CA SER A 221 1.35 -0.03 -20.64
C SER A 221 1.81 -0.13 -22.10
N PRO A 222 1.70 0.97 -22.88
CA PRO A 222 2.10 0.94 -24.28
C PRO A 222 3.62 0.85 -24.42
N SER A 223 4.10 0.24 -25.49
CA SER A 223 5.53 0.16 -25.81
C SER A 223 6.13 1.52 -26.23
N LEU A 224 5.31 2.40 -26.81
CA LEU A 224 5.67 3.75 -27.25
C LEU A 224 5.01 4.83 -26.40
N SER A 225 5.51 6.07 -26.50
CA SER A 225 4.95 7.24 -25.82
C SER A 225 3.52 7.54 -26.29
N ARG A 226 2.52 7.15 -25.49
CA ARG A 226 1.08 7.23 -25.84
C ARG A 226 0.19 7.66 -24.69
N SER A 227 -0.93 8.28 -25.07
CA SER A 227 -1.97 8.74 -24.16
C SER A 227 -3.19 7.81 -24.12
N LEU A 228 -3.83 7.74 -22.96
CA LEU A 228 -5.16 7.16 -22.77
C LEU A 228 -6.14 8.28 -22.43
N THR A 229 -7.24 8.36 -23.17
CA THR A 229 -8.27 9.38 -23.01
C THR A 229 -9.54 8.74 -22.47
N PHE A 230 -10.14 9.33 -21.45
CA PHE A 230 -11.48 9.01 -20.99
C PHE A 230 -12.44 10.11 -21.47
N ALA A 231 -13.50 9.70 -22.17
CA ALA A 231 -14.44 10.61 -22.82
C ALA A 231 -15.91 10.29 -22.49
N GLY A 232 -16.79 11.27 -22.63
CA GLY A 232 -18.24 11.08 -22.68
C GLY A 232 -19.11 11.77 -21.63
N ASP A 233 -18.58 12.76 -20.89
CA ASP A 233 -19.32 13.50 -19.83
C ASP A 233 -19.92 12.58 -18.75
N VAL A 234 -19.09 11.66 -18.24
CA VAL A 234 -19.48 10.65 -17.25
C VAL A 234 -18.42 10.50 -16.16
N GLN A 235 -18.77 9.74 -15.11
CA GLN A 235 -17.79 9.25 -14.14
C GLN A 235 -17.30 7.85 -14.52
N TYR A 236 -15.98 7.72 -14.67
CA TYR A 236 -15.29 6.44 -14.70
C TYR A 236 -14.85 6.09 -13.28
N THR A 237 -15.21 4.90 -12.80
CA THR A 237 -14.75 4.39 -11.50
C THR A 237 -13.82 3.22 -11.73
N ILE A 238 -12.67 3.21 -11.07
CA ILE A 238 -11.78 2.04 -10.99
C ILE A 238 -11.76 1.62 -9.52
N THR A 239 -12.11 0.38 -9.22
CA THR A 239 -12.34 -0.06 -7.83
C THR A 239 -11.15 -0.77 -7.19
N HIS A 240 -10.18 -1.26 -7.98
CA HIS A 240 -9.04 -2.00 -7.45
C HIS A 240 -7.71 -1.37 -7.87
N GLN A 241 -7.29 -1.46 -9.14
CA GLN A 241 -6.00 -0.94 -9.57
C GLN A 241 -6.04 -0.21 -10.91
N PHE A 242 -5.36 0.94 -10.99
CA PHE A 242 -5.01 1.60 -12.24
C PHE A 242 -3.48 1.62 -12.39
N VAL A 243 -2.94 0.87 -13.34
CA VAL A 243 -1.51 0.83 -13.64
C VAL A 243 -1.19 1.73 -14.83
N ARG A 244 -0.29 2.70 -14.63
CA ARG A 244 0.40 3.43 -15.70
C ARG A 244 1.79 2.84 -15.90
N GLY A 245 1.88 1.90 -16.83
CA GLY A 245 3.12 1.17 -17.15
C GLY A 245 3.86 1.71 -18.38
N GLY A 246 4.84 0.91 -18.82
CA GLY A 246 5.57 1.08 -20.08
C GLY A 246 5.98 2.51 -20.39
N SER A 247 5.69 2.94 -21.61
CA SER A 247 5.92 4.30 -22.12
C SER A 247 4.66 5.17 -22.04
N SER A 248 3.67 4.87 -21.18
CA SER A 248 2.47 5.71 -21.02
C SER A 248 2.87 7.16 -20.75
N SER A 249 2.47 8.08 -21.63
CA SER A 249 2.89 9.48 -21.60
C SER A 249 1.90 10.37 -20.88
N ASN A 250 0.60 10.18 -21.11
CA ASN A 250 -0.44 11.02 -20.50
C ASN A 250 -1.75 10.26 -20.26
N ILE A 251 -2.52 10.71 -19.26
CA ILE A 251 -3.93 10.36 -19.09
C ILE A 251 -4.76 11.63 -19.23
N ILE A 252 -5.73 11.61 -20.14
CA ILE A 252 -6.51 12.78 -20.54
C ILE A 252 -7.98 12.55 -20.16
N LEU A 253 -8.57 13.48 -19.41
CA LEU A 253 -10.02 13.63 -19.29
C LEU A 253 -10.47 14.71 -20.29
N ASP A 254 -11.56 14.47 -21.02
CA ASP A 254 -12.09 15.37 -22.06
C ASP A 254 -12.63 16.73 -21.54
N GLY A 255 -12.42 17.05 -20.27
CA GLY A 255 -12.85 18.27 -19.59
C GLY A 255 -14.21 18.16 -18.90
N THR A 256 -15.04 17.19 -19.30
CA THR A 256 -16.36 16.91 -18.68
C THR A 256 -16.35 15.61 -17.87
N THR A 257 -15.49 14.68 -18.27
CA THR A 257 -15.32 13.39 -17.63
C THR A 257 -14.62 13.51 -16.26
N THR A 258 -15.05 12.69 -15.30
CA THR A 258 -14.37 12.53 -14.00
C THR A 258 -13.84 11.12 -13.83
N LEU A 259 -12.70 10.98 -13.15
CA LEU A 259 -12.13 9.70 -12.74
C LEU A 259 -12.27 9.56 -11.22
N ASN A 260 -12.83 8.44 -10.78
CA ASN A 260 -13.00 8.07 -9.38
C ASN A 260 -12.10 6.88 -9.07
N LEU A 261 -11.08 7.12 -8.24
CA LEU A 261 -10.15 6.11 -7.75
C LEU A 261 -10.32 5.85 -6.25
N ASN A 262 -11.43 6.29 -5.65
CA ASN A 262 -11.67 6.05 -4.23
C ASN A 262 -11.70 4.54 -3.94
N GLY A 263 -10.81 4.10 -3.05
CA GLY A 263 -10.62 2.69 -2.71
C GLY A 263 -9.63 1.94 -3.62
N ALA A 264 -9.19 2.54 -4.74
CA ALA A 264 -8.25 1.92 -5.65
C ALA A 264 -6.79 2.35 -5.39
N THR A 265 -5.86 1.60 -5.99
CA THR A 265 -4.42 1.91 -6.06
C THR A 265 -4.07 2.44 -7.44
N LEU A 266 -3.35 3.56 -7.51
CA LEU A 266 -2.73 4.07 -8.73
C LEU A 266 -1.24 3.71 -8.73
N SER A 267 -0.85 2.80 -9.61
CA SER A 267 0.54 2.31 -9.74
C SER A 267 1.24 2.96 -10.93
N TYR A 268 2.47 3.41 -10.73
CA TYR A 268 3.36 3.92 -11.76
C TYR A 268 4.54 2.95 -11.96
N GLU A 269 4.68 2.47 -13.19
CA GLU A 269 5.65 1.45 -13.59
C GLU A 269 6.28 1.77 -14.95
N GLY A 270 7.27 0.98 -15.34
CA GLY A 270 7.96 1.07 -16.63
C GLY A 270 9.27 1.86 -16.57
N SER A 271 9.73 2.30 -17.74
CA SER A 271 11.08 2.87 -17.93
C SER A 271 11.10 4.36 -18.28
N ALA A 272 9.93 4.97 -18.51
CA ALA A 272 9.83 6.37 -18.89
C ALA A 272 9.32 7.22 -17.71
N ASN A 273 9.92 8.40 -17.53
CA ASN A 273 9.41 9.43 -16.63
C ASN A 273 7.99 9.83 -17.04
N LYS A 274 7.16 10.18 -16.05
CA LYS A 274 5.75 10.52 -16.29
C LYS A 274 5.39 11.80 -15.56
N THR A 275 4.54 12.61 -16.17
CA THR A 275 3.87 13.70 -15.47
C THR A 275 2.52 13.19 -15.01
N VAL A 276 2.18 13.43 -13.75
CA VAL A 276 0.83 13.24 -13.21
C VAL A 276 -0.07 14.24 -13.91
N ALA A 277 -1.13 13.75 -14.53
CA ALA A 277 -2.14 14.59 -15.13
C ALA A 277 -3.46 14.37 -14.41
N SER A 278 -4.52 14.23 -15.18
CA SER A 278 -5.89 14.09 -14.68
C SER A 278 -6.21 12.74 -14.04
N GLU A 279 -5.28 11.77 -14.07
CA GLU A 279 -5.46 10.47 -13.42
C GLU A 279 -5.39 10.51 -11.89
N TRP A 280 -4.83 11.55 -11.29
CA TRP A 280 -4.84 11.76 -9.85
C TRP A 280 -5.83 12.90 -9.55
N PRO A 281 -7.08 12.60 -9.16
CA PRO A 281 -8.11 13.62 -9.02
C PRO A 281 -7.80 14.63 -7.92
N LEU A 282 -8.06 15.92 -8.19
CA LEU A 282 -7.97 17.00 -7.19
C LEU A 282 -9.05 16.91 -6.12
N ASN A 283 -10.19 16.29 -6.43
CA ASN A 283 -11.27 16.08 -5.47
C ASN A 283 -10.88 14.92 -4.53
N ALA A 284 -10.68 15.24 -3.25
CA ALA A 284 -10.30 14.27 -2.22
C ALA A 284 -11.28 13.08 -2.11
N ALA A 285 -12.56 13.25 -2.42
CA ALA A 285 -13.55 12.16 -2.40
C ALA A 285 -13.39 11.15 -3.55
N LEU A 286 -12.65 11.52 -4.60
CA LEU A 286 -12.36 10.70 -5.79
C LEU A 286 -10.90 10.23 -5.82
N ALA A 287 -10.08 10.69 -4.87
CA ALA A 287 -8.65 10.45 -4.84
C ALA A 287 -8.31 8.97 -4.59
N PRO A 288 -7.18 8.47 -5.14
CA PRO A 288 -6.74 7.10 -4.92
C PRO A 288 -6.45 6.83 -3.44
N SER A 289 -6.84 5.65 -2.98
CA SER A 289 -6.54 5.21 -1.61
C SER A 289 -5.04 4.96 -1.42
N ALA A 290 -4.36 4.49 -2.48
CA ALA A 290 -2.92 4.26 -2.48
C ALA A 290 -2.26 4.74 -3.79
N ILE A 291 -1.03 5.24 -3.68
CA ILE A 291 -0.12 5.53 -4.80
C ILE A 291 1.11 4.64 -4.68
N GLU A 292 1.52 3.99 -5.76
CA GLU A 292 2.74 3.18 -5.81
C GLU A 292 3.67 3.63 -6.93
N LEU A 293 4.94 3.86 -6.61
CA LEU A 293 6.01 4.11 -7.57
C LEU A 293 6.95 2.90 -7.56
N ASN A 294 6.71 1.98 -8.49
CA ASN A 294 7.30 0.65 -8.53
C ASN A 294 8.51 0.53 -9.47
N SER A 295 8.93 1.61 -10.13
CA SER A 295 10.14 1.65 -10.96
C SER A 295 11.02 2.86 -10.66
N GLY A 296 12.29 2.79 -11.07
CA GLY A 296 13.29 3.85 -10.89
C GLY A 296 13.09 5.05 -11.83
N ILE A 297 11.84 5.50 -11.97
CA ILE A 297 11.43 6.62 -12.80
C ILE A 297 11.14 7.85 -11.96
N THR A 298 11.18 9.02 -12.60
CA THR A 298 10.66 10.26 -12.02
C THR A 298 9.18 10.43 -12.38
N ILE A 299 8.35 10.61 -11.36
CA ILE A 299 6.97 11.06 -11.49
C ILE A 299 6.89 12.53 -11.12
N THR A 300 6.48 13.37 -12.07
CA THR A 300 6.31 14.80 -11.85
C THR A 300 4.85 15.10 -11.51
N ALA A 301 4.57 15.46 -10.27
CA ALA A 301 3.27 15.97 -9.84
C ALA A 301 3.16 17.47 -10.13
N ASP A 302 2.18 17.87 -10.96
CA ASP A 302 1.93 19.27 -11.33
C ASP A 302 0.43 19.63 -11.26
N PRO A 303 -0.19 19.60 -10.06
CA PRO A 303 -1.61 19.92 -9.91
C PRO A 303 -1.98 21.39 -10.17
N GLY A 304 -0.99 22.29 -10.31
CA GLY A 304 -1.19 23.74 -10.35
C GLY A 304 -1.16 24.37 -8.96
N SER A 305 -0.79 25.66 -8.92
CA SER A 305 -0.73 26.43 -7.67
C SER A 305 -2.08 26.48 -6.95
N GLY A 306 -2.07 26.26 -5.63
CA GLY A 306 -3.27 26.26 -4.78
C GLY A 306 -4.08 24.96 -4.81
N ASN A 307 -3.72 23.99 -5.65
CA ASN A 307 -4.37 22.69 -5.72
C ASN A 307 -3.59 21.64 -4.91
N THR A 308 -4.31 20.61 -4.46
CA THR A 308 -3.74 19.52 -3.66
C THR A 308 -4.10 18.17 -4.26
N LEU A 309 -3.09 17.35 -4.55
CA LEU A 309 -3.23 15.93 -4.81
C LEU A 309 -3.19 15.18 -3.49
N GLN A 310 -4.17 14.34 -3.22
CA GLN A 310 -4.29 13.65 -1.93
C GLN A 310 -4.25 12.14 -2.12
N THR A 311 -3.69 11.41 -1.17
CA THR A 311 -3.85 9.96 -1.07
C THR A 311 -3.81 9.54 0.40
N THR A 312 -4.33 8.34 0.71
CA THR A 312 -4.18 7.80 2.06
C THR A 312 -2.79 7.21 2.24
N ASN A 313 -2.35 6.38 1.30
CA ASN A 313 -1.06 5.70 1.37
C ASN A 313 -0.22 5.97 0.14
N MET A 314 1.10 6.09 0.32
CA MET A 314 2.05 6.24 -0.77
C MET A 314 3.26 5.34 -0.53
N THR A 315 3.72 4.66 -1.58
CA THR A 315 4.91 3.80 -1.53
C THR A 315 5.89 4.16 -2.64
N LEU A 316 7.14 4.45 -2.27
CA LEU A 316 8.28 4.66 -3.16
C LEU A 316 9.17 3.40 -3.12
N ASN A 317 8.82 2.41 -3.94
CA ASN A 317 9.29 1.03 -3.75
C ASN A 317 10.63 0.74 -4.44
N ALA A 318 10.93 1.42 -5.54
CA ALA A 318 12.13 1.15 -6.34
C ALA A 318 13.29 2.10 -6.02
N SER A 319 14.52 1.58 -6.16
CA SER A 319 15.71 2.43 -6.18
C SER A 319 15.64 3.41 -7.35
N GLY A 320 15.80 4.69 -7.05
CA GLY A 320 15.70 5.76 -8.03
C GLY A 320 14.26 6.20 -8.35
N ALA A 321 13.24 5.66 -7.67
CA ALA A 321 11.89 6.21 -7.76
C ALA A 321 11.90 7.64 -7.17
N VAL A 322 11.56 8.65 -7.97
CA VAL A 322 11.52 10.03 -7.52
C VAL A 322 10.12 10.60 -7.72
N LEU A 323 9.51 11.10 -6.65
CA LEU A 323 8.35 11.99 -6.76
C LEU A 323 8.85 13.44 -6.80
N SER A 324 8.73 14.09 -7.96
CA SER A 324 9.06 15.50 -8.15
C SER A 324 7.77 16.34 -8.13
N ILE A 325 7.67 17.32 -7.24
CA ILE A 325 6.50 18.18 -7.10
C ILE A 325 6.80 19.52 -7.77
N ALA A 326 6.28 19.71 -8.98
CA ALA A 326 6.54 20.89 -9.81
C ALA A 326 5.70 22.11 -9.41
N SER A 327 4.48 21.91 -8.92
CA SER A 327 3.63 22.98 -8.37
C SER A 327 2.58 22.43 -7.38
N GLY A 328 1.85 23.32 -6.70
CA GLY A 328 0.79 22.96 -5.76
C GLY A 328 1.27 22.12 -4.56
N THR A 329 0.44 21.18 -4.12
CA THR A 329 0.75 20.32 -2.96
C THR A 329 0.44 18.86 -3.25
N VAL A 330 1.31 17.95 -2.79
CA VAL A 330 1.01 16.52 -2.65
C VAL A 330 0.88 16.19 -1.17
N GLN A 331 -0.26 15.63 -0.78
CA GLN A 331 -0.61 15.34 0.61
C GLN A 331 -0.83 13.84 0.84
N VAL A 332 -0.17 13.30 1.88
CA VAL A 332 -0.37 11.92 2.36
C VAL A 332 -1.11 11.94 3.69
N ASN A 333 -2.27 11.29 3.74
CA ASN A 333 -3.17 11.33 4.90
C ASN A 333 -2.98 10.18 5.90
N GLY A 334 -2.28 9.11 5.49
CA GLY A 334 -2.04 7.90 6.29
C GLY A 334 -0.56 7.54 6.36
N GLN A 335 -0.04 6.83 5.37
CA GLN A 335 1.35 6.34 5.42
C GLN A 335 2.15 6.67 4.15
N LEU A 336 3.38 7.14 4.32
CA LEU A 336 4.40 7.16 3.27
C LEU A 336 5.44 6.09 3.58
N THR A 337 5.66 5.15 2.65
CA THR A 337 6.73 4.15 2.72
C THR A 337 7.82 4.48 1.71
N VAL A 338 9.06 4.61 2.16
CA VAL A 338 10.24 4.90 1.33
C VAL A 338 11.18 3.70 1.40
N THR A 339 11.20 2.88 0.35
CA THR A 339 12.07 1.69 0.30
C THR A 339 13.42 2.02 -0.33
N ASN A 340 13.53 2.85 -1.36
CA ASN A 340 14.80 3.41 -1.87
C ASN A 340 14.55 4.64 -2.78
N GLY A 341 13.39 5.26 -2.65
CA GLY A 341 13.00 6.43 -3.44
C GLY A 341 13.29 7.76 -2.72
N SER A 342 12.92 8.86 -3.36
CA SER A 342 13.02 10.19 -2.78
C SER A 342 11.88 11.11 -3.24
N ILE A 343 11.68 12.19 -2.49
CA ILE A 343 10.76 13.27 -2.83
C ILE A 343 11.58 14.54 -3.10
N SER A 344 11.19 15.30 -4.11
CA SER A 344 11.81 16.57 -4.48
C SER A 344 10.75 17.66 -4.70
N GLU A 345 10.93 18.82 -4.09
CA GLU A 345 10.07 19.99 -4.25
C GLU A 345 10.66 20.94 -5.30
N ALA A 346 10.38 20.68 -6.58
CA ALA A 346 10.91 21.48 -7.71
C ALA A 346 10.17 22.82 -7.92
N GLY A 347 9.06 23.03 -7.21
CA GLY A 347 8.24 24.25 -7.28
C GLY A 347 6.89 24.14 -6.55
N GLY A 348 6.49 22.92 -6.15
CA GLY A 348 5.39 22.68 -5.21
C GLY A 348 5.88 22.26 -3.83
N SER A 349 4.97 21.65 -3.06
CA SER A 349 5.21 21.26 -1.66
C SER A 349 4.67 19.86 -1.35
N PHE A 350 5.34 19.16 -0.43
CA PHE A 350 4.82 17.98 0.23
C PHE A 350 4.10 18.37 1.53
N ALA A 351 3.05 17.65 1.89
CA ALA A 351 2.34 17.85 3.15
C ALA A 351 1.85 16.53 3.76
N TRP A 352 1.74 16.52 5.08
CA TRP A 352 1.02 15.48 5.82
C TRP A 352 -0.41 15.92 6.09
N GLY A 353 -1.34 14.96 6.07
CA GLY A 353 -2.69 15.18 6.58
C GLY A 353 -2.72 15.43 8.09
N SER A 354 -3.83 15.97 8.58
CA SER A 354 -4.03 16.29 10.01
C SER A 354 -4.26 15.08 10.92
N GLY A 355 -4.20 13.86 10.38
CA GLY A 355 -4.47 12.61 11.08
C GLY A 355 -3.21 11.97 11.67
N ASN A 356 -3.36 10.73 12.14
CA ASN A 356 -2.25 9.89 12.60
C ASN A 356 -1.42 9.39 11.42
N THR A 357 -0.45 10.20 10.98
CA THR A 357 0.38 9.91 9.82
C THR A 357 1.65 9.12 10.18
N THR A 358 2.13 8.28 9.27
CA THR A 358 3.33 7.46 9.47
C THR A 358 4.28 7.59 8.30
N LEU A 359 5.55 7.90 8.58
CA LEU A 359 6.65 7.78 7.62
C LEU A 359 7.44 6.51 7.92
N ALA A 360 7.54 5.60 6.96
CA ALA A 360 8.26 4.34 7.09
C ALA A 360 9.46 4.29 6.12
N TYR A 361 10.67 4.10 6.66
CA TYR A 361 11.87 3.84 5.87
C TYR A 361 12.20 2.34 5.90
N ASN A 362 12.09 1.67 4.76
CA ASN A 362 12.20 0.20 4.63
C ASN A 362 13.36 -0.24 3.72
N GLY A 363 14.34 0.63 3.50
CA GLY A 363 15.40 0.38 2.52
C GLY A 363 16.51 -0.55 2.94
N SER A 364 17.33 -0.88 1.95
CA SER A 364 18.56 -1.68 2.11
C SER A 364 19.83 -0.90 1.76
N SER A 365 19.67 0.34 1.30
CA SER A 365 20.74 1.31 1.11
C SER A 365 20.61 2.44 2.12
N GLN A 366 21.68 3.23 2.27
CA GLN A 366 21.60 4.47 3.05
C GLN A 366 20.57 5.40 2.41
N GLN A 367 19.63 5.90 3.21
CA GLN A 367 18.63 6.87 2.76
C GLN A 367 18.88 8.21 3.46
N SER A 368 18.55 9.30 2.78
CA SER A 368 18.50 10.63 3.37
C SER A 368 17.05 11.05 3.53
N VAL A 369 16.74 11.72 4.62
CA VAL A 369 15.44 12.34 4.82
C VAL A 369 15.25 13.47 3.82
N GLY A 370 14.12 13.47 3.11
CA GLY A 370 13.71 14.51 2.17
C GLY A 370 12.67 15.48 2.73
N PRO A 371 11.94 16.19 1.85
CA PRO A 371 10.87 17.12 2.23
C PRO A 371 9.76 16.50 3.09
N GLU A 372 9.59 15.18 3.04
CA GLU A 372 8.62 14.45 3.85
C GLU A 372 8.85 14.58 5.36
N TRP A 373 10.05 14.97 5.79
CA TRP A 373 10.33 15.30 7.18
C TRP A 373 11.42 16.38 7.25
N SER A 374 11.00 17.61 7.52
CA SER A 374 11.86 18.80 7.52
C SER A 374 11.76 19.55 8.84
N ALA A 375 12.42 20.71 8.95
CA ALA A 375 12.31 21.58 10.13
C ALA A 375 10.89 22.15 10.37
N THR A 376 10.01 22.09 9.38
CA THR A 376 8.64 22.65 9.47
C THR A 376 7.53 21.63 9.17
N ILE A 377 7.89 20.45 8.68
CA ILE A 377 6.97 19.39 8.28
C ILE A 377 7.39 18.12 9.01
N ALA A 378 6.48 17.49 9.74
CA ALA A 378 6.72 16.20 10.37
C ALA A 378 5.49 15.29 10.26
N PRO A 379 5.68 13.97 10.06
CA PRO A 379 4.63 13.00 10.30
C PRO A 379 4.31 12.89 11.79
N THR A 380 3.20 12.25 12.14
CA THR A 380 2.91 11.89 13.54
C THR A 380 3.89 10.84 14.04
N ASN A 381 4.12 9.79 13.25
CA ASN A 381 5.02 8.67 13.60
C ASN A 381 6.11 8.49 12.54
N VAL A 382 7.27 8.01 12.98
CA VAL A 382 8.35 7.56 12.11
C VAL A 382 8.71 6.12 12.45
N GLN A 383 8.81 5.27 11.43
CA GLN A 383 9.23 3.88 11.53
C GLN A 383 10.48 3.67 10.67
N ILE A 384 11.51 3.09 11.28
CA ILE A 384 12.79 2.84 10.63
C ILE A 384 13.06 1.35 10.71
N ASN A 385 12.92 0.72 9.55
CA ASN A 385 13.18 -0.69 9.31
C ASN A 385 14.16 -0.82 8.14
N ASN A 386 15.15 0.06 8.12
CA ASN A 386 16.19 0.06 7.10
C ASN A 386 17.29 -0.91 7.52
N ASN A 387 17.54 -1.92 6.70
CA ASN A 387 18.52 -2.98 6.98
C ASN A 387 19.87 -2.73 6.31
N SER A 388 20.14 -1.50 5.85
CA SER A 388 21.42 -1.16 5.27
C SER A 388 22.55 -1.37 6.29
N GLY A 389 23.68 -1.88 5.80
CA GLY A 389 24.91 -1.93 6.58
C GLY A 389 25.61 -0.57 6.71
N ALA A 390 25.00 0.51 6.20
CA ALA A 390 25.54 1.86 6.28
C ALA A 390 25.33 2.45 7.68
N SER A 391 26.17 3.42 8.03
CA SER A 391 26.08 4.15 9.29
C SER A 391 26.25 5.65 9.00
N PRO A 392 25.18 6.48 9.12
CA PRO A 392 23.84 6.08 9.50
C PRO A 392 23.12 5.35 8.37
N ALA A 393 22.20 4.45 8.69
CA ALA A 393 21.26 3.89 7.71
C ALA A 393 20.31 4.97 7.18
N ILE A 394 19.89 5.89 8.06
CA ILE A 394 19.08 7.08 7.72
C ILE A 394 19.84 8.35 8.13
N ASP A 395 20.22 9.19 7.15
CA ASP A 395 20.79 10.53 7.37
C ASP A 395 19.68 11.57 7.50
N LEU A 396 19.58 12.21 8.67
CA LEU A 396 18.61 13.26 8.98
C LEU A 396 19.02 14.65 8.44
N GLY A 397 20.20 14.77 7.82
CA GLY A 397 20.74 16.01 7.29
C GLY A 397 21.52 16.84 8.31
N THR A 398 21.69 18.14 8.01
CA THR A 398 22.58 19.07 8.75
C THR A 398 21.84 20.09 9.61
N THR A 399 20.52 19.98 9.73
CA THR A 399 19.67 20.88 10.52
C THR A 399 18.66 20.11 11.33
N ASN A 400 18.23 20.63 12.49
CA ASN A 400 17.19 20.00 13.30
C ASN A 400 15.89 19.79 12.50
N LEU A 401 15.33 18.58 12.59
CA LEU A 401 14.00 18.27 12.06
C LEU A 401 12.91 18.74 13.02
N ALA A 402 11.70 18.91 12.50
CA ALA A 402 10.51 19.15 13.31
C ALA A 402 10.28 17.97 14.27
N ALA A 403 9.77 18.30 15.46
CA ALA A 403 9.46 17.31 16.49
C ALA A 403 8.35 16.35 16.03
N LEU A 404 8.48 15.08 16.41
CA LEU A 404 7.44 14.09 16.20
C LEU A 404 6.41 14.20 17.32
N SER A 405 5.14 14.39 16.96
CA SER A 405 4.03 14.42 17.93
C SER A 405 3.65 13.03 18.44
N GLY A 406 3.96 11.98 17.69
CA GLY A 406 3.75 10.57 18.03
C GLY A 406 5.06 9.80 18.21
N ASN A 407 5.07 8.55 17.75
CA ASN A 407 6.11 7.59 18.09
C ASN A 407 7.29 7.58 17.11
N LEU A 408 8.47 7.22 17.63
CA LEU A 408 9.63 6.81 16.84
C LEU A 408 9.87 5.31 17.02
N THR A 409 9.87 4.54 15.94
CA THR A 409 10.18 3.12 15.96
C THR A 409 11.49 2.84 15.23
N LEU A 410 12.46 2.23 15.93
CA LEU A 410 13.80 1.92 15.45
C LEU A 410 14.02 0.39 15.40
N THR A 411 13.37 -0.30 14.47
CA THR A 411 13.43 -1.77 14.39
C THR A 411 14.82 -2.25 13.98
N LEU A 412 15.38 -1.64 12.92
CA LEU A 412 16.69 -1.95 12.33
C LEU A 412 17.39 -0.67 11.87
N GLY A 413 18.71 -0.71 11.77
CA GLY A 413 19.53 0.38 11.23
C GLY A 413 19.89 1.46 12.25
N SER A 414 20.81 2.34 11.86
CA SER A 414 21.21 3.50 12.65
C SER A 414 20.66 4.79 12.05
N VAL A 415 20.31 5.75 12.91
CA VAL A 415 19.72 7.03 12.54
C VAL A 415 20.61 8.12 13.11
N ASP A 416 21.07 9.03 12.26
CA ASP A 416 21.89 10.13 12.75
C ASP A 416 21.74 11.35 11.86
N TYR A 417 22.00 12.54 12.43
CA TYR A 417 22.25 13.72 11.63
C TYR A 417 23.69 13.66 11.10
N SER A 418 23.92 14.17 9.90
CA SER A 418 25.27 14.32 9.34
C SER A 418 26.09 15.42 10.01
N ALA A 419 25.46 16.32 10.76
CA ALA A 419 26.11 17.29 11.65
C ALA A 419 26.03 16.86 13.12
N SER A 420 26.98 17.29 13.94
CA SER A 420 27.00 17.03 15.39
C SER A 420 26.28 18.11 16.19
N GLY A 421 25.84 17.76 17.41
CA GLY A 421 25.20 18.68 18.34
C GLY A 421 23.74 19.03 18.02
N LEU A 422 23.12 18.29 17.10
CA LEU A 422 21.70 18.40 16.77
C LEU A 422 20.85 17.51 17.68
N SER A 423 19.55 17.79 17.69
CA SER A 423 18.59 17.04 18.51
C SER A 423 17.31 16.70 17.76
N LEU A 424 16.82 15.49 17.98
CA LEU A 424 15.48 15.09 17.58
C LEU A 424 14.57 15.05 18.81
N THR A 425 13.37 15.62 18.72
CA THR A 425 12.38 15.59 19.79
C THR A 425 11.20 14.67 19.42
N VAL A 426 10.82 13.80 20.36
CA VAL A 426 9.73 12.83 20.21
C VAL A 426 8.77 12.98 21.40
N SER A 427 7.50 13.24 21.11
CA SER A 427 6.44 13.36 22.12
C SER A 427 5.66 12.08 22.35
N GLY A 428 5.90 11.01 21.58
CA GLY A 428 5.38 9.67 21.85
C GLY A 428 6.43 8.74 22.45
N ASN A 429 6.25 7.44 22.23
CA ASN A 429 7.19 6.41 22.63
C ASN A 429 8.34 6.30 21.62
N VAL A 430 9.50 5.91 22.12
CA VAL A 430 10.64 5.44 21.33
C VAL A 430 10.73 3.92 21.52
N VAL A 431 10.38 3.17 20.48
CA VAL A 431 10.36 1.70 20.51
C VAL A 431 11.45 1.17 19.59
N GLY A 432 12.41 0.43 20.14
CA GLY A 432 13.53 -0.14 19.40
C GLY A 432 13.41 -1.65 19.19
N GLY A 433 13.94 -2.12 18.06
CA GLY A 433 14.57 -3.44 17.97
C GLY A 433 16.05 -3.28 18.31
N SER A 434 16.94 -3.64 17.37
CA SER A 434 18.39 -3.41 17.48
C SER A 434 18.84 -2.07 16.85
N GLY A 435 17.91 -1.16 16.58
CA GLY A 435 18.22 0.13 15.96
C GLY A 435 19.02 1.06 16.89
N SER A 436 19.68 2.06 16.30
CA SER A 436 20.52 3.02 17.03
C SER A 436 20.26 4.48 16.63
N PHE A 437 20.50 5.42 17.54
CA PHE A 437 20.36 6.86 17.29
C PHE A 437 21.58 7.66 17.77
N GLY A 438 22.06 8.58 16.93
CA GLY A 438 23.04 9.61 17.33
C GLY A 438 24.47 9.13 17.56
N ILE A 439 24.75 7.85 17.30
CA ILE A 439 26.00 7.15 17.69
C ILE A 439 27.23 7.69 16.98
N ILE A 440 27.09 8.26 15.79
CA ILE A 440 28.20 8.67 14.93
C ILE A 440 28.60 10.10 15.25
N ASN A 441 27.61 11.00 15.35
CA ASN A 441 27.84 12.43 15.42
C ASN A 441 27.45 13.04 16.79
N SER A 442 27.31 12.20 17.81
CA SER A 442 27.05 12.65 19.18
C SER A 442 25.75 13.43 19.37
N ASN A 443 24.73 13.08 18.58
CA ASN A 443 23.45 13.78 18.58
C ASN A 443 22.53 13.34 19.73
N THR A 444 21.54 14.18 20.02
CA THR A 444 20.67 14.03 21.19
C THR A 444 19.25 13.63 20.82
N LEU A 445 18.72 12.59 21.45
CA LEU A 445 17.31 12.27 21.41
C LEU A 445 16.60 12.86 22.63
N ASN A 446 15.61 13.72 22.42
CA ASN A 446 14.76 14.26 23.47
C ASN A 446 13.41 13.55 23.45
N VAL A 447 12.97 13.02 24.59
CA VAL A 447 11.67 12.34 24.74
C VAL A 447 10.86 13.08 25.79
N ASN A 448 9.78 13.74 25.38
CA ASN A 448 9.08 14.74 26.21
C ASN A 448 7.57 14.54 26.40
N GLY A 449 6.99 13.47 25.85
CA GLY A 449 5.58 13.15 26.06
C GLY A 449 5.28 12.66 27.46
N THR A 450 4.04 12.83 27.92
CA THR A 450 3.59 12.21 29.18
C THR A 450 3.48 10.70 29.01
N ASN A 451 3.99 9.94 29.98
CA ASN A 451 4.06 8.48 29.95
C ASN A 451 4.83 7.91 28.74
N SER A 452 5.70 8.70 28.10
CA SER A 452 6.54 8.22 27.00
C SER A 452 7.56 7.20 27.50
N ALA A 453 7.67 6.10 26.78
CA ALA A 453 8.59 5.01 27.04
C ALA A 453 9.77 5.02 26.04
N VAL A 454 10.95 4.62 26.50
CA VAL A 454 12.13 4.31 25.67
C VAL A 454 12.49 2.84 25.89
N THR A 455 11.98 1.97 25.03
CA THR A 455 12.05 0.51 25.22
C THR A 455 12.64 -0.18 24.01
N SER A 456 13.38 -1.27 24.19
CA SER A 456 13.90 -2.06 23.07
C SER A 456 13.73 -3.56 23.28
N SER A 457 13.53 -4.31 22.19
CA SER A 457 13.57 -5.78 22.18
C SER A 457 14.95 -6.35 21.81
N GLY A 458 15.95 -5.51 21.51
CA GLY A 458 17.22 -5.90 20.89
C GLY A 458 18.44 -5.05 21.29
N GLN A 459 18.38 -4.39 22.46
CA GLN A 459 19.35 -3.43 22.98
C GLN A 459 19.61 -2.22 22.05
N ALA A 460 18.65 -1.30 21.98
CA ALA A 460 18.82 -0.07 21.22
C ALA A 460 19.93 0.79 21.81
N SER A 461 20.74 1.43 20.96
CA SER A 461 21.85 2.29 21.39
C SER A 461 21.60 3.75 21.07
N PHE A 462 21.81 4.62 22.04
CA PHE A 462 21.68 6.08 21.93
C PHE A 462 22.99 6.75 22.29
N TYR A 463 23.36 7.87 21.65
CA TYR A 463 24.50 8.64 22.13
C TYR A 463 24.11 9.53 23.30
N ASN A 464 23.38 10.63 23.05
CA ASN A 464 22.78 11.43 24.11
C ASN A 464 21.28 11.18 24.17
N LEU A 465 20.72 11.06 25.37
CA LEU A 465 19.31 10.79 25.60
C LEU A 465 18.78 11.67 26.74
N ASN A 466 17.80 12.52 26.45
CA ASN A 466 17.13 13.36 27.43
C ASN A 466 15.69 12.90 27.59
N LEU A 467 15.29 12.48 28.79
CA LEU A 467 13.91 12.14 29.12
C LEU A 467 13.31 13.24 29.98
N THR A 468 12.38 14.01 29.41
CA THR A 468 11.52 14.96 30.13
C THR A 468 10.09 14.44 30.31
N SER A 469 9.87 13.17 29.98
CA SER A 469 8.60 12.47 30.12
C SER A 469 8.18 12.33 31.59
N ALA A 470 7.04 12.91 31.95
CA ALA A 470 6.42 12.67 33.25
C ALA A 470 5.91 11.21 33.29
N ASN A 471 6.39 10.42 34.26
CA ASN A 471 6.07 8.99 34.41
C ASN A 471 6.55 8.13 33.23
N GLY A 472 7.69 8.51 32.64
CA GLY A 472 8.31 7.74 31.56
C GLY A 472 8.94 6.43 32.01
N THR A 473 9.19 5.53 31.07
CA THR A 473 9.88 4.26 31.33
C THR A 473 11.08 4.05 30.41
N ILE A 474 12.07 3.28 30.88
CA ILE A 474 13.25 2.89 30.11
C ILE A 474 13.44 1.38 30.22
N SER A 475 13.70 0.70 29.09
CA SER A 475 13.98 -0.73 29.06
C SER A 475 14.99 -1.09 27.98
N ASP A 476 16.01 -1.87 28.35
CA ASP A 476 16.92 -2.54 27.43
C ASP A 476 17.65 -1.59 26.48
N ILE A 477 18.31 -0.57 27.00
CA ILE A 477 19.04 0.40 26.18
C ILE A 477 20.52 0.53 26.58
N THR A 478 21.33 0.96 25.61
CA THR A 478 22.72 1.37 25.80
C THR A 478 22.88 2.85 25.51
N VAL A 479 23.60 3.57 26.37
CA VAL A 479 23.90 5.01 26.20
C VAL A 479 25.41 5.22 26.11
N ASN A 480 25.86 5.88 25.04
CA ASN A 480 27.29 6.11 24.76
C ASN A 480 27.81 7.47 25.25
N GLY A 481 26.92 8.45 25.40
CA GLY A 481 27.20 9.80 25.87
C GLY A 481 26.50 10.06 27.20
N THR A 482 25.60 11.04 27.24
CA THR A 482 24.88 11.38 28.48
C THR A 482 23.43 10.95 28.42
N ILE A 483 22.94 10.32 29.49
CA ILE A 483 21.52 10.20 29.76
C ILE A 483 21.09 11.20 30.84
N THR A 484 20.13 12.05 30.51
CA THR A 484 19.55 13.05 31.41
C THR A 484 18.10 12.69 31.73
N ILE A 485 17.79 12.54 33.01
CA ILE A 485 16.46 12.29 33.55
C ILE A 485 15.93 13.59 34.13
N ASN A 486 14.84 14.10 33.55
CA ASN A 486 14.24 15.40 33.88
C ASN A 486 12.69 15.37 33.80
N PRO A 487 11.99 14.43 34.44
CA PRO A 487 10.53 14.30 34.35
C PRO A 487 9.75 15.48 34.98
N GLY A 488 10.42 16.40 35.66
CA GLY A 488 9.81 17.47 36.44
C GLY A 488 9.60 17.08 37.90
N ALA A 489 9.45 18.08 38.77
CA ALA A 489 9.25 17.86 40.20
C ALA A 489 7.98 17.02 40.47
N GLY A 490 8.11 16.00 41.32
CA GLY A 490 7.01 15.10 41.69
C GLY A 490 6.69 13.99 40.67
N ASN A 491 7.37 13.96 39.52
CA ASN A 491 7.23 12.91 38.53
C ASN A 491 8.43 11.94 38.59
N THR A 492 8.20 10.73 38.09
CA THR A 492 9.19 9.64 38.11
C THR A 492 9.54 9.19 36.69
N VAL A 493 10.77 8.75 36.45
CA VAL A 493 11.12 7.86 35.34
C VAL A 493 11.49 6.50 35.93
N THR A 494 10.93 5.42 35.40
CA THR A 494 11.14 4.07 35.95
C THR A 494 11.91 3.18 34.98
N LEU A 495 12.92 2.45 35.47
CA LEU A 495 13.53 1.36 34.72
C LEU A 495 12.62 0.13 34.76
N THR A 496 12.31 -0.43 33.59
CA THR A 496 11.55 -1.68 33.44
C THR A 496 12.39 -2.80 32.82
N GLY A 497 13.67 -2.51 32.59
CA GLY A 497 14.69 -3.43 32.10
C GLY A 497 16.08 -2.79 32.22
N PRO A 498 17.13 -3.49 31.79
CA PRO A 498 18.51 -3.07 31.98
C PRO A 498 18.87 -1.76 31.25
N LEU A 499 19.69 -0.94 31.92
CA LEU A 499 20.37 0.22 31.33
C LEU A 499 21.88 -0.04 31.30
N THR A 500 22.50 0.14 30.13
CA THR A 500 23.96 0.04 29.97
C THR A 500 24.56 1.39 29.64
N LEU A 501 25.59 1.79 30.38
CA LEU A 501 26.39 3.00 30.13
C LEU A 501 27.74 2.59 29.54
N ALA A 502 28.09 3.12 28.37
CA ALA A 502 29.40 2.90 27.77
C ALA A 502 30.51 3.66 28.54
N SER A 503 31.78 3.43 28.21
CA SER A 503 32.89 4.13 28.87
C SER A 503 32.86 5.61 28.55
N GLY A 504 32.88 6.45 29.60
CA GLY A 504 32.74 7.90 29.49
C GLY A 504 31.28 8.38 29.52
N ALA A 505 30.30 7.47 29.52
CA ALA A 505 28.90 7.85 29.56
C ALA A 505 28.48 8.30 30.97
N ASN A 506 27.61 9.31 31.05
CA ASN A 506 27.17 9.89 32.32
C ASN A 506 25.66 9.73 32.53
N LEU A 507 25.26 9.50 33.78
CA LEU A 507 23.86 9.54 34.21
C LEU A 507 23.63 10.81 35.02
N THR A 508 22.69 11.64 34.57
CA THR A 508 22.29 12.88 35.25
C THR A 508 20.82 12.83 35.59
N ILE A 509 20.48 13.07 36.86
CA ILE A 509 19.11 13.33 37.31
C ILE A 509 19.01 14.82 37.61
N SER A 510 18.30 15.57 36.76
CA SER A 510 18.24 17.03 36.83
C SER A 510 16.94 17.56 37.46
N SER A 511 15.87 16.76 37.47
CA SER A 511 14.67 17.01 38.27
C SER A 511 13.93 15.70 38.57
N GLY A 512 13.00 15.73 39.53
CA GLY A 512 12.12 14.59 39.83
C GLY A 512 12.87 13.35 40.33
N THR A 513 12.31 12.17 40.02
CA THR A 513 12.81 10.88 40.50
C THR A 513 13.25 9.98 39.34
N LEU A 514 14.41 9.33 39.47
CA LEU A 514 14.73 8.10 38.74
C LEU A 514 14.48 6.92 39.67
N ASP A 515 13.60 6.00 39.27
CA ASP A 515 13.34 4.75 39.99
C ASP A 515 13.96 3.59 39.21
N LEU A 516 14.95 2.93 39.82
CA LEU A 516 15.58 1.75 39.25
C LEU A 516 14.66 0.53 39.30
N ASN A 517 13.66 0.50 40.20
CA ASN A 517 12.68 -0.57 40.32
C ASN A 517 13.33 -1.98 40.39
N GLY A 518 14.51 -2.07 41.03
CA GLY A 518 15.26 -3.32 41.15
C GLY A 518 16.01 -3.75 39.89
N GLU A 519 16.02 -2.93 38.84
CA GLU A 519 16.81 -3.14 37.63
C GLU A 519 18.25 -2.65 37.81
N GLN A 520 19.18 -3.25 37.06
CA GLN A 520 20.62 -2.96 37.17
C GLN A 520 21.06 -1.92 36.14
N ILE A 521 21.96 -1.03 36.56
CA ILE A 521 22.73 -0.16 35.67
C ILE A 521 24.10 -0.79 35.45
N THR A 522 24.33 -1.32 34.25
CA THR A 522 25.64 -1.82 33.82
C THR A 522 26.52 -0.63 33.44
N LYS A 523 27.72 -0.56 34.01
CA LYS A 523 28.66 0.56 33.88
C LYS A 523 29.96 0.03 33.26
N ASN A 524 30.22 0.38 32.00
CA ASN A 524 31.39 -0.10 31.28
C ASN A 524 32.51 0.94 31.34
N GLY A 525 33.42 0.86 32.31
CA GLY A 525 34.56 1.78 32.39
C GLY A 525 34.26 3.01 33.26
N THR A 526 34.64 4.20 32.79
CA THR A 526 34.53 5.42 33.60
C THR A 526 33.18 6.10 33.44
N ASN A 527 32.34 6.09 34.47
CA ASN A 527 31.00 6.70 34.45
C ASN A 527 30.81 7.65 35.64
N MET A 528 30.02 8.71 35.45
CA MET A 528 29.64 9.64 36.51
C MET A 528 28.13 9.61 36.78
N LEU A 529 27.76 9.63 38.06
CA LEU A 529 26.39 9.91 38.52
C LEU A 529 26.30 11.37 39.01
N THR A 530 25.39 12.14 38.43
CA THR A 530 25.10 13.52 38.86
C THR A 530 23.64 13.65 39.28
N MET A 531 23.40 14.28 40.43
CA MET A 531 22.06 14.55 40.96
C MET A 531 21.93 16.02 41.34
N ALA A 532 20.94 16.71 40.75
CA ALA A 532 20.65 18.11 41.07
C ALA A 532 19.85 18.26 42.37
N ALA A 533 19.67 19.50 42.83
CA ALA A 533 18.87 19.81 44.01
C ALA A 533 17.43 19.28 43.89
N ASN A 534 16.88 18.74 44.98
CA ASN A 534 15.52 18.20 45.06
C ASN A 534 15.22 17.06 44.08
N THR A 535 16.25 16.30 43.68
CA THR A 535 16.10 15.07 42.89
C THR A 535 16.17 13.84 43.76
N GLN A 536 15.63 12.72 43.26
CA GLN A 536 15.69 11.44 43.95
C GLN A 536 16.16 10.31 43.02
N LEU A 537 17.01 9.43 43.55
CA LEU A 537 17.29 8.11 42.98
C LEU A 537 16.72 7.05 43.92
N THR A 538 15.76 6.27 43.42
CA THR A 538 15.14 5.16 44.14
C THR A 538 15.71 3.85 43.61
N THR A 539 16.20 2.98 44.48
CA THR A 539 16.97 1.80 44.07
C THR A 539 16.13 0.55 43.79
N GLY A 540 15.00 0.38 44.47
CA GLY A 540 14.07 -0.74 44.28
C GLY A 540 14.65 -2.14 44.50
N GLY A 541 15.84 -2.27 45.10
CA GLY A 541 16.56 -3.54 45.29
C GLY A 541 17.92 -3.62 44.61
N SER A 542 18.26 -2.63 43.78
CA SER A 542 19.54 -2.58 43.08
C SER A 542 20.53 -1.64 43.74
N SER A 543 21.75 -2.12 43.98
CA SER A 543 22.87 -1.24 44.36
C SER A 543 23.20 -0.25 43.24
N PHE A 544 23.55 0.98 43.60
CA PHE A 544 23.95 2.04 42.65
C PHE A 544 25.47 2.25 42.59
N GLU A 545 26.23 1.31 43.11
CA GLU A 545 27.69 1.35 43.19
C GLU A 545 28.41 1.27 41.82
N ASN A 546 29.73 1.41 41.86
CA ASN A 546 30.66 1.30 40.72
C ASN A 546 30.62 2.44 39.69
N PHE A 547 30.02 3.61 40.00
CA PHE A 547 30.40 4.83 39.27
C PHE A 547 31.81 5.25 39.67
N SER A 548 32.56 5.79 38.72
CA SER A 548 33.91 6.31 38.96
C SER A 548 33.92 7.67 39.65
N ALA A 549 32.82 8.42 39.55
CA ALA A 549 32.64 9.70 40.20
C ALA A 549 31.16 9.94 40.55
N TYR A 550 30.93 10.71 41.61
CA TYR A 550 29.61 11.09 42.10
C TYR A 550 29.59 12.59 42.33
N SER A 551 28.55 13.26 41.83
CA SER A 551 28.27 14.68 42.04
C SER A 551 26.83 14.83 42.52
N LEU A 552 26.63 14.75 43.83
CA LEU A 552 25.31 14.76 44.46
C LEU A 552 25.07 16.11 45.12
N ASP A 553 23.99 16.80 44.78
CA ASP A 553 23.60 18.04 45.46
C ASP A 553 23.19 17.78 46.92
N ALA A 554 23.39 18.75 47.81
CA ALA A 554 23.03 18.63 49.23
C ALA A 554 21.52 18.37 49.46
N ALA A 555 20.65 18.85 48.56
CA ALA A 555 19.21 18.61 48.61
C ALA A 555 18.74 17.40 47.79
N SER A 556 19.66 16.64 47.16
CA SER A 556 19.33 15.39 46.48
C SER A 556 19.04 14.27 47.48
N THR A 557 18.35 13.19 47.07
CA THR A 557 18.01 12.06 47.95
C THR A 557 18.30 10.72 47.28
N ILE A 558 19.04 9.85 47.96
CA ILE A 558 19.12 8.42 47.62
C ILE A 558 18.13 7.67 48.50
N LEU A 559 17.16 6.98 47.89
CA LEU A 559 16.18 6.14 48.57
C LEU A 559 16.50 4.66 48.35
N LEU A 560 16.88 3.98 49.43
CA LEU A 560 17.10 2.54 49.51
C LEU A 560 15.82 1.86 50.01
N ASN A 561 15.05 1.27 49.10
CA ASN A 561 13.71 0.73 49.40
C ASN A 561 13.46 -0.71 48.94
N GLY A 562 14.49 -1.41 48.45
CA GLY A 562 14.33 -2.78 47.97
C GLY A 562 14.25 -3.84 49.08
N SER A 563 13.94 -5.07 48.67
CA SER A 563 13.90 -6.26 49.53
C SER A 563 15.24 -7.01 49.65
N SER A 564 16.15 -6.80 48.69
CA SER A 564 17.53 -7.33 48.65
C SER A 564 18.48 -6.44 49.46
N THR A 565 19.70 -6.93 49.70
CA THR A 565 20.78 -6.06 50.19
C THR A 565 21.12 -5.01 49.14
N GLU A 566 21.32 -3.77 49.58
CA GLU A 566 21.70 -2.64 48.72
C GLU A 566 22.92 -1.95 49.31
N ASP A 567 23.85 -1.56 48.45
CA ASP A 567 25.13 -1.01 48.87
C ASP A 567 25.11 0.53 48.83
N ILE A 568 25.76 1.14 49.83
CA ILE A 568 26.02 2.58 49.97
C ILE A 568 27.54 2.77 49.82
N PRO A 569 28.04 3.21 48.66
CA PRO A 569 29.46 3.37 48.49
C PRO A 569 30.06 4.45 49.41
N THR A 570 31.24 4.17 49.93
CA THR A 570 32.00 5.09 50.80
C THR A 570 32.88 6.04 49.99
N GLY A 571 33.36 7.11 50.62
CA GLY A 571 34.17 8.14 49.95
C GLY A 571 33.35 9.14 49.12
N ILE A 572 32.03 9.19 49.33
CA ILE A 572 31.09 10.07 48.61
C ILE A 572 30.49 11.09 49.58
N ASN A 573 30.28 12.31 49.08
CA ASN A 573 29.49 13.35 49.74
C ASN A 573 28.02 13.23 49.30
N TYR A 574 27.17 12.80 50.20
CA TYR A 574 25.75 12.62 49.96
C TYR A 574 24.96 13.89 50.31
N GLY A 575 23.88 14.15 49.57
CA GLY A 575 22.74 14.86 50.13
C GLY A 575 22.04 13.95 51.14
N ASN A 576 20.74 13.75 50.99
CA ASN A 576 19.98 12.88 51.88
C ASN A 576 20.15 11.40 51.52
N ILE A 577 20.21 10.55 52.54
CA ILE A 577 20.11 9.09 52.42
C ILE A 577 18.86 8.65 53.20
N LEU A 578 17.93 8.00 52.51
CA LEU A 578 16.71 7.48 53.09
C LEU A 578 16.69 5.95 52.96
N ILE A 579 16.62 5.24 54.08
CA ILE A 579 16.56 3.78 54.13
C ILE A 579 15.14 3.38 54.57
N ASN A 580 14.40 2.77 53.65
CA ASN A 580 13.04 2.30 53.88
C ASN A 580 12.87 0.90 53.29
N LYS A 581 13.61 -0.05 53.83
CA LYS A 581 13.68 -1.41 53.31
C LYS A 581 12.66 -2.29 54.00
N THR A 582 11.93 -3.10 53.22
CA THR A 582 11.01 -4.11 53.76
C THR A 582 11.76 -5.35 54.27
N SER A 583 12.93 -5.63 53.68
CA SER A 583 13.85 -6.72 54.04
C SER A 583 15.24 -6.43 53.47
N GLY A 584 16.23 -7.26 53.85
CA GLY A 584 17.63 -7.02 53.48
C GLY A 584 18.26 -5.87 54.28
N SER A 585 19.50 -5.55 53.97
CA SER A 585 20.26 -4.49 54.66
C SER A 585 20.75 -3.44 53.66
N ALA A 586 20.81 -2.18 54.10
CA ALA A 586 21.63 -1.16 53.46
C ALA A 586 23.03 -1.26 54.05
N ILE A 587 24.06 -1.51 53.22
CA ILE A 587 25.42 -1.79 53.70
C ILE A 587 26.40 -0.76 53.15
N ALA A 588 27.26 -0.21 54.00
CA ALA A 588 28.37 0.63 53.55
C ALA A 588 29.45 -0.21 52.83
N THR A 589 29.83 0.13 51.59
CA THR A 589 30.84 -0.61 50.80
C THR A 589 31.99 0.28 50.32
N GLY A 590 33.20 -0.30 50.20
CA GLY A 590 34.40 0.40 49.74
C GLY A 590 35.31 0.93 50.86
N SER A 591 36.27 1.79 50.51
CA SER A 591 37.18 2.46 51.44
C SER A 591 36.85 3.95 51.58
N GLY A 592 36.74 4.43 52.82
CA GLY A 592 36.45 5.83 53.15
C GLY A 592 35.28 5.99 54.09
N ALA A 593 34.81 7.23 54.28
CA ALA A 593 33.64 7.54 55.09
C ALA A 593 32.40 7.77 54.21
N ILE A 594 31.22 7.50 54.76
CA ILE A 594 29.96 8.07 54.23
C ILE A 594 29.88 9.49 54.80
N THR A 595 29.97 10.50 53.93
CA THR A 595 29.90 11.90 54.35
C THR A 595 28.55 12.48 53.94
N LEU A 596 27.82 13.05 54.89
CA LEU A 596 26.62 13.85 54.61
C LEU A 596 27.05 15.31 54.43
N GLN A 597 26.47 15.99 53.45
CA GLN A 597 26.67 17.43 53.24
C GLN A 597 25.92 18.26 54.29
N ASP A 598 26.19 19.56 54.34
CA ASP A 598 25.52 20.47 55.29
C ASP A 598 23.99 20.44 55.08
N ASN A 599 23.25 20.20 56.16
CA ASN A 599 21.79 20.03 56.20
C ASN A 599 21.24 18.80 55.46
N ALA A 600 22.09 17.81 55.18
CA ALA A 600 21.64 16.51 54.72
C ALA A 600 21.27 15.57 55.89
N ASP A 601 20.28 14.72 55.66
CA ASP A 601 19.81 13.73 56.63
C ASP A 601 20.16 12.29 56.21
N LEU A 602 20.57 11.46 57.18
CA LEU A 602 20.48 10.00 57.09
C LEU A 602 19.27 9.56 57.89
N THR A 603 18.23 9.08 57.19
CA THR A 603 16.97 8.65 57.80
C THR A 603 16.77 7.15 57.63
N LEU A 604 16.63 6.42 58.75
CA LEU A 604 16.21 5.02 58.76
C LEU A 604 14.72 4.95 59.14
N VAL A 605 13.86 4.73 58.14
CA VAL A 605 12.42 4.54 58.33
C VAL A 605 12.12 3.08 58.70
N ALA A 606 12.70 2.15 57.95
CA ALA A 606 12.55 0.72 58.14
C ALA A 606 13.75 -0.05 57.54
N GLY A 607 14.03 -1.24 58.09
CA GLY A 607 15.11 -2.13 57.67
C GLY A 607 16.34 -2.07 58.55
N THR A 608 17.46 -2.57 58.04
CA THR A 608 18.76 -2.60 58.73
C THR A 608 19.76 -1.72 57.99
N PHE A 609 20.48 -0.87 58.73
CA PHE A 609 21.67 -0.17 58.23
C PHE A 609 22.91 -0.79 58.88
N ASP A 610 23.81 -1.34 58.06
CA ASP A 610 25.01 -2.04 58.52
C ASP A 610 26.29 -1.27 58.15
N LEU A 611 27.03 -0.88 59.18
CA LEU A 611 28.31 -0.17 59.10
C LEU A 611 29.53 -1.11 59.14
N ALA A 612 29.33 -2.41 59.39
CA ALA A 612 30.36 -3.33 59.87
C ALA A 612 31.42 -3.77 58.83
N ARG A 613 31.40 -3.24 57.60
CA ARG A 613 32.42 -3.53 56.56
C ARG A 613 33.37 -2.35 56.25
N LEU A 614 33.34 -1.29 57.06
CA LEU A 614 34.34 -0.21 57.03
C LEU A 614 35.67 -0.73 57.61
N THR A 615 36.52 -1.35 56.79
CA THR A 615 37.91 -1.73 57.16
C THR A 615 38.91 -0.68 56.76
#